data_AF-A0A661EP26-F1
#
_entry.id   AF-A0A661EP26-F1
#
_cell.length_a   1.000
_cell.length_b   1.000
_cell.length_c   1.000
_cell.angle_alpha   90.00
_cell.angle_beta   90.00
_cell.angle_gamma   90.00
#
_symmetry.space_group_name_H-M   'P 1'
#
loop_
_entity.id
_entity.type
_entity.pdbx_description
1 polymer ?
#
loop_
_entity_poly.entity_id
_entity_poly.type
_entity_poly.pdbx_seq_one_letter_code
_entity_poly.pdbx_strand_id
1 'polypeptide(L)'
;MIEQSFNELASALRRREFSSVELVSQTLKRIETVDAKLHSFITINGAEALAAAELADKRIRQGDTAPLLGIPIAHKDIFCTDGIR
;
A
#
# COMPACT_ATOMS: atom_id res chain seq x y z
N MET A 1 -0.33 -2.18 12.85
CA MET A 1 -0.73 -2.72 11.54
C MET A 1 0.49 -2.91 10.65
N ILE A 2 1.17 -1.84 10.24
CA ILE A 2 2.32 -1.86 9.31
C ILE A 2 3.62 -2.55 9.79
N GLU A 3 3.64 -3.12 11.00
CA GLU A 3 4.76 -3.91 11.52
C GLU A 3 4.52 -5.43 11.39
N GLN A 4 3.38 -5.82 10.80
CA GLN A 4 3.05 -7.21 10.49
C GLN A 4 3.76 -7.68 9.21
N SER A 5 3.96 -8.99 9.10
CA SER A 5 4.43 -9.59 7.86
C SER A 5 3.41 -9.42 6.74
N PHE A 6 3.90 -9.54 5.50
CA PHE A 6 3.05 -9.52 4.31
C PHE A 6 1.87 -10.51 4.39
N ASN A 7 2.12 -11.75 4.82
CA ASN A 7 1.11 -12.80 4.88
C ASN A 7 0.00 -12.48 5.90
N GLU A 8 0.37 -11.85 7.03
CA GLU A 8 -0.57 -11.43 8.06
C GLU A 8 -1.46 -10.29 7.53
N LEU A 9 -0.87 -9.27 6.91
CA LEU A 9 -1.60 -8.15 6.30
C LEU A 9 -2.57 -8.63 5.23
N ALA A 10 -2.11 -9.48 4.31
CA ALA A 10 -2.95 -10.00 3.22
C ALA A 10 -4.13 -10.83 3.77
N SER A 11 -3.90 -11.59 4.85
CA SER A 11 -4.94 -12.36 5.50
C SER A 11 -5.95 -11.47 6.23
N ALA A 12 -5.49 -10.43 6.91
CA ALA A 12 -6.34 -9.46 7.60
C ALA A 12 -7.20 -8.65 6.63
N LEU A 13 -6.65 -8.24 5.47
CA LEU A 13 -7.42 -7.61 4.38
C LEU A 13 -8.52 -8.52 3.85
N ARG A 14 -8.23 -9.80 3.60
CA ARG A 14 -9.24 -10.78 3.16
C ARG A 14 -10.34 -10.99 4.21
N ARG A 15 -9.97 -10.99 5.49
CA ARG A 15 -10.92 -11.05 6.62
C ARG A 15 -11.63 -9.71 6.89
N ARG A 16 -11.25 -8.65 6.17
CA ARG A 16 -11.79 -7.29 6.31
C ARG A 16 -11.65 -6.73 7.73
N GLU A 17 -10.56 -7.08 8.42
CA GLU A 17 -10.22 -6.52 9.73
C GLU A 17 -9.85 -5.03 9.63
N PHE A 18 -9.35 -4.63 8.48
CA PHE A 18 -9.14 -3.26 8.04
C PHE A 18 -9.21 -3.22 6.50
N SER A 19 -9.33 -2.02 5.94
CA SER A 19 -9.31 -1.77 4.50
C SER A 19 -7.91 -1.51 3.97
N SER A 20 -7.73 -1.71 2.66
CA SER A 20 -6.51 -1.33 1.95
C SER A 20 -6.27 0.18 2.07
N VAL A 21 -7.32 1.00 1.99
CA VAL A 21 -7.22 2.46 2.18
C VAL A 21 -6.65 2.80 3.57
N GLU A 22 -7.10 2.14 4.63
CA GLU A 22 -6.55 2.34 5.98
C GLU A 22 -5.07 1.96 6.06
N LEU A 23 -4.69 0.81 5.49
CA LEU A 23 -3.31 0.34 5.46
C LEU A 23 -2.38 1.30 4.69
N VAL A 24 -2.80 1.74 3.50
CA VAL A 24 -2.05 2.69 2.67
C VAL A 24 -1.94 4.05 3.35
N SER A 25 -3.04 4.57 3.90
CA SER A 25 -3.04 5.85 4.63
C SER A 25 -2.09 5.83 5.82
N GLN A 26 -2.09 4.74 6.60
CA GLN A 26 -1.17 4.59 7.72
C GLN A 26 0.29 4.47 7.27
N THR A 27 0.54 3.82 6.14
CA THR A 27 1.88 3.69 5.54
C THR A 27 2.40 5.06 5.08
N LEU A 28 1.59 5.83 4.35
CA LEU A 28 1.95 7.19 3.90
C LEU A 28 2.24 8.11 5.08
N LYS A 29 1.44 8.06 6.15
CA LYS A 29 1.68 8.83 7.38
C LYS A 29 3.01 8.46 8.05
N ARG A 30 3.39 7.17 8.04
CA ARG A 30 4.71 6.76 8.55
C ARG A 30 5.84 7.31 7.69
N ILE A 31 5.70 7.27 6.36
CA ILE A 31 6.69 7.85 5.44
C ILE A 31 6.88 9.34 5.75
N GLU A 32 5.79 10.11 5.84
CA GLU A 32 5.84 11.55 6.17
C GLU A 32 6.59 11.84 7.47
N THR A 33 6.40 11.01 8.50
CA THR A 33 6.99 11.24 9.83
C THR A 33 8.43 10.75 9.99
N VAL A 34 8.86 9.77 9.18
CA VAL A 34 10.14 9.08 9.38
C VAL A 34 11.14 9.38 8.25
N ASP A 35 10.66 9.54 7.02
CA ASP A 35 11.54 9.52 5.85
C ASP A 35 12.42 10.76 5.72
N ALA A 36 12.04 11.88 6.35
CA ALA A 36 12.89 13.06 6.44
C ALA A 36 14.26 12.80 7.10
N LYS A 37 14.40 11.70 7.87
CA LYS A 37 15.66 11.28 8.48
C LYS A 37 16.36 10.15 7.72
N LEU A 38 15.60 9.33 7.01
CA LEU A 38 16.13 8.12 6.34
C LEU A 38 16.46 8.38 4.87
N HIS A 39 15.78 9.31 4.22
CA HIS A 39 15.88 9.61 2.80
C HIS A 39 15.75 8.34 1.94
N SER A 40 14.75 7.51 2.25
CA SER A 40 14.57 6.20 1.63
C SER A 40 13.65 6.23 0.40
N PHE A 41 12.81 7.25 0.23
CA PHE A 41 11.97 7.44 -0.95
C PHE A 41 12.47 8.60 -1.82
N ILE A 42 12.46 8.40 -3.14
CA ILE A 42 12.76 9.45 -4.13
C ILE A 42 11.46 10.17 -4.51
N THR A 43 10.46 9.38 -4.93
CA THR A 43 9.14 9.86 -5.33
C THR A 43 8.06 9.11 -4.55
N ILE A 44 7.07 9.84 -4.03
CA ILE A 44 5.92 9.29 -3.31
C ILE A 44 4.65 9.60 -4.11
N ASN A 45 3.98 8.57 -4.62
CA ASN A 45 2.75 8.65 -5.42
C ASN A 45 1.49 8.43 -4.56
N GLY A 46 1.31 9.27 -3.53
CA GLY A 46 0.30 9.04 -2.48
C GLY A 46 -1.14 9.02 -2.99
N ALA A 47 -1.50 9.88 -3.95
CA ALA A 47 -2.85 9.95 -4.50
C ALA A 47 -3.18 8.70 -5.34
N GLU A 48 -2.27 8.27 -6.21
CA GLU A 48 -2.44 7.05 -7.01
C GLU A 48 -2.49 5.81 -6.12
N ALA A 49 -1.66 5.76 -5.06
CA ALA A 49 -1.65 4.65 -4.11
C ALA A 49 -3.01 4.52 -3.37
N LEU A 50 -3.61 5.64 -2.95
CA LEU A 50 -4.93 5.64 -2.32
C LEU A 50 -6.04 5.24 -3.30
N ALA A 51 -6.01 5.72 -4.54
CA ALA A 51 -6.97 5.32 -5.56
C ALA A 51 -6.88 3.81 -5.87
N ALA A 52 -5.66 3.26 -5.94
CA ALA A 52 -5.44 1.82 -6.11
C ALA A 52 -5.95 1.01 -4.91
N ALA A 53 -5.80 1.54 -3.68
CA ALA A 53 -6.32 0.94 -2.47
C ALA A 53 -7.84 0.84 -2.47
N GLU A 54 -8.54 1.92 -2.86
CA GLU A 54 -10.00 1.91 -2.99
C GLU A 54 -10.50 0.87 -3.99
N LEU A 55 -9.78 0.70 -5.11
CA LEU A 55 -10.09 -0.33 -6.11
C LEU A 55 -9.83 -1.73 -5.55
N ALA A 56 -8.74 -1.92 -4.81
CA ALA A 56 -8.44 -3.19 -4.15
C ALA A 56 -9.54 -3.56 -3.14
N ASP A 57 -10.02 -2.61 -2.34
CA ASP A 57 -11.13 -2.82 -1.41
C ASP A 57 -12.42 -3.23 -2.12
N LYS A 58 -12.72 -2.64 -3.30
CA LYS A 58 -13.85 -3.07 -4.14
C LYS A 58 -13.69 -4.52 -4.59
N ARG A 59 -12.49 -4.92 -5.05
CA ARG A 59 -12.18 -6.28 -5.51
C ARG A 59 -12.23 -7.31 -4.37
N ILE A 60 -11.69 -6.98 -3.20
CA ILE A 60 -11.79 -7.81 -1.99
C ILE A 60 -13.25 -8.03 -1.61
N ARG A 61 -14.09 -6.98 -1.73
CA ARG A 61 -15.54 -7.13 -1.47
C ARG A 61 -16.23 -8.10 -2.44
N GLN A 62 -15.74 -8.17 -3.68
CA GLN A 62 -16.23 -9.07 -4.72
C GLN A 62 -15.67 -10.50 -4.61
N GLY A 63 -14.81 -10.79 -3.63
CA GLY A 63 -14.26 -12.12 -3.40
C GLY A 63 -12.96 -12.41 -4.15
N ASP A 64 -12.29 -11.39 -4.69
CA ASP A 64 -10.96 -11.55 -5.28
C ASP A 64 -9.93 -11.92 -4.18
N THR A 65 -9.11 -12.92 -4.48
CA THR A 65 -8.13 -13.51 -3.56
C THR A 65 -6.69 -13.38 -4.06
N ALA A 66 -6.44 -12.50 -5.04
CA ALA A 66 -5.09 -12.24 -5.54
C ALA A 66 -4.13 -11.96 -4.37
N PRO A 67 -2.92 -12.58 -4.36
CA PRO A 67 -2.12 -12.71 -3.15
C PRO A 67 -1.69 -11.37 -2.54
N LEU A 68 -1.34 -10.40 -3.38
CA LEU A 68 -0.88 -9.06 -3.00
C LEU A 68 -2.01 -8.00 -3.00
N LEU A 69 -3.28 -8.39 -3.17
CA LEU A 69 -4.37 -7.43 -3.37
C LEU A 69 -4.52 -6.49 -2.17
N GLY A 70 -4.37 -5.19 -2.41
CA GLY A 70 -4.52 -4.14 -1.40
C GLY A 70 -3.30 -3.91 -0.51
N ILE A 71 -2.17 -4.55 -0.81
CA ILE A 71 -0.93 -4.40 -0.05
C ILE A 71 -0.08 -3.27 -0.65
N PRO A 72 0.35 -2.26 0.15
CA PRO A 72 1.28 -1.24 -0.33
C PRO A 72 2.65 -1.84 -0.63
N ILE A 73 3.24 -1.45 -1.75
CA ILE A 73 4.59 -1.81 -2.16
C ILE A 73 5.36 -0.56 -2.59
N ALA A 74 6.66 -0.56 -2.36
CA ALA A 74 7.57 0.45 -2.87
C ALA A 74 8.42 -0.16 -3.99
N HIS A 75 8.62 0.59 -5.07
CA HIS A 75 9.48 0.18 -6.19
C HIS A 75 10.83 0.88 -6.09
N LYS A 76 11.90 0.16 -6.41
CA LYS A 76 13.22 0.76 -6.58
C LYS A 76 13.22 1.61 -7.85
N ASP A 77 13.80 2.79 -7.79
CA ASP A 77 13.82 3.77 -8.88
C ASP A 77 14.78 3.45 -10.05
N ILE A 78 15.04 2.15 -10.26
CA ILE A 78 15.75 1.66 -11.44
C ILE A 78 14.79 1.06 -12.47
N PHE A 79 13.50 0.96 -12.11
CA PHE A 79 12.45 0.39 -12.95
C PHE A 79 11.60 1.51 -13.51
N CYS A 80 11.30 1.45 -14.81
CA CYS A 80 10.39 2.41 -15.44
C CYS A 80 8.98 2.27 -14.84
N THR A 81 8.40 3.39 -14.45
CA THR A 81 7.05 3.51 -13.91
C THR A 81 6.27 4.48 -14.79
N ASP A 82 5.18 4.01 -15.39
CA ASP A 82 4.39 4.84 -16.32
C ASP A 82 3.69 5.98 -15.57
N GLY A 83 3.88 7.21 -16.03
CA GLY A 83 3.34 8.42 -15.40
C GLY A 83 3.95 8.82 -14.06
N ILE A 84 5.00 8.14 -13.59
CA ILE A 84 5.72 8.44 -12.33
C ILE A 84 7.15 8.90 -12.65
N ARG A 85 7.71 9.77 -11.80
CA ARG A 85 9.00 10.43 -11.96
C ARG A 85 10.08 9.86 -11.06
#